data_AF-A0A370G3W5-F1
#
_entry.id   AF-A0A370G3W5-F1
#
_cell.length_a   1.000
_cell.length_b   1.000
_cell.length_c   1.000
_cell.angle_alpha   90.00
_cell.angle_beta   90.00
_cell.angle_gamma   90.00
#
_symmetry.space_group_name_H-M   'P 1'
#
loop_
_entity.id
_entity.type
_entity.pdbx_description
1 polymer ?
#
loop_
_entity_poly.entity_id
_entity_poly.type
_entity_poly.pdbx_seq_one_letter_code
_entity_poly.pdbx_strand_id
1 'polypeptide(L)'
;MANDDTLLSVYLDNRLRFLNLAARIVGSRAKAEDIVQDAFVNLSQARRSGTPVASPLAYLTQIVRRLALDHMHSGKVRFEESHTEQVLAALSTEYRTPEDASASRQQLAVIASALDQLPPRTRIAFEMQRFGGYRLHEIAATLDISITRAAQLIAEALKACKHAIDAQKRDGKPSPRP
;
A
#
# COMPACT_ATOMS: atom_id res chain seq x y z
N MET A 1 3.28 -30.46 13.08
CA MET A 1 2.97 -30.83 11.68
C MET A 1 1.65 -30.22 11.19
N ALA A 2 0.52 -30.35 11.89
CA ALA A 2 -0.79 -29.82 11.46
C ALA A 2 -0.92 -28.29 11.26
N ASN A 3 0.07 -27.48 11.66
CA ASN A 3 0.03 -26.02 11.57
C ASN A 3 0.84 -25.44 10.41
N ASP A 4 1.77 -26.21 9.82
CA ASP A 4 2.50 -25.83 8.60
C ASP A 4 1.61 -26.03 7.37
N ASP A 5 0.82 -27.11 7.35
CA ASP A 5 -0.19 -27.34 6.31
C ASP A 5 -1.21 -26.21 6.24
N THR A 6 -1.60 -25.63 7.38
CA THR A 6 -2.53 -24.48 7.44
C THR A 6 -1.92 -23.18 6.89
N LEU A 7 -0.61 -22.99 7.00
CA LEU A 7 0.05 -21.81 6.41
C LEU A 7 0.29 -21.99 4.92
N LEU A 8 0.70 -23.19 4.53
CA LEU A 8 0.90 -23.55 3.14
C LEU A 8 -0.42 -23.49 2.39
N SER A 9 -1.52 -23.96 2.96
CA SER A 9 -2.86 -23.83 2.37
C SER A 9 -3.26 -22.37 2.20
N VAL A 10 -3.14 -21.54 3.23
CA VAL A 10 -3.45 -20.09 3.13
C VAL A 10 -2.60 -19.42 2.04
N TYR A 11 -1.32 -19.77 1.92
CA TYR A 11 -0.45 -19.28 0.86
C TYR A 11 -0.93 -19.73 -0.53
N LEU A 12 -1.15 -21.04 -0.73
CA LEU A 12 -1.54 -21.61 -2.01
C LEU A 12 -2.91 -21.09 -2.46
N ASP A 13 -3.89 -21.07 -1.56
CA ASP A 13 -5.27 -20.62 -1.81
C ASP A 13 -5.34 -19.14 -2.20
N ASN A 14 -4.37 -18.34 -1.78
CA ASN A 14 -4.33 -16.90 -2.04
C ASN A 14 -3.17 -16.48 -2.95
N ARG A 15 -2.40 -17.41 -3.51
CA ARG A 15 -1.18 -17.12 -4.28
C ARG A 15 -1.45 -16.17 -5.45
N LEU A 16 -2.51 -16.42 -6.22
CA LEU A 16 -2.91 -15.55 -7.32
C LEU A 16 -3.29 -14.14 -6.85
N ARG A 17 -3.92 -14.01 -5.68
CA ARG A 17 -4.25 -12.70 -5.11
C ARG A 17 -3.00 -11.92 -4.74
N PHE A 18 -2.02 -12.58 -4.14
CA PHE A 18 -0.75 -11.95 -3.79
C PHE A 18 0.06 -11.56 -5.04
N LEU A 19 0.08 -12.41 -6.06
CA LEU A 19 0.75 -12.10 -7.34
C LEU A 19 0.11 -10.92 -8.03
N ASN A 20 -1.22 -10.87 -8.10
CA ASN A 20 -1.93 -9.74 -8.70
C ASN A 20 -1.70 -8.45 -7.90
N LEU A 21 -1.67 -8.54 -6.57
CA LEU A 21 -1.34 -7.40 -5.71
C LEU A 21 0.07 -6.87 -5.99
N ALA A 22 1.08 -7.74 -5.95
CA ALA A 22 2.47 -7.35 -6.18
C ALA A 22 2.69 -6.84 -7.61
N ALA A 23 2.14 -7.52 -8.63
CA ALA A 23 2.29 -7.14 -10.03
C ALA A 23 1.70 -5.76 -10.35
N ARG A 24 0.60 -5.38 -9.68
CA ARG A 24 0.02 -4.03 -9.81
C ARG A 24 0.91 -2.94 -9.22
N ILE A 25 1.71 -3.26 -8.21
CA ILE A 25 2.62 -2.31 -7.56
C ILE A 25 3.95 -2.21 -8.32
N VAL A 26 4.52 -3.34 -8.77
CA VAL A 26 5.85 -3.36 -9.41
C VAL A 26 5.81 -3.36 -10.94
N GLY A 27 4.63 -3.41 -11.54
CA GLY A 27 4.42 -3.41 -13.00
C GLY A 27 5.00 -4.62 -13.74
N SER A 28 5.43 -5.67 -13.02
CA SER A 28 6.12 -6.83 -13.59
C SER A 28 5.69 -8.12 -12.91
N ARG A 29 5.31 -9.11 -13.73
CA ARG A 29 4.91 -10.43 -13.23
C ARG A 29 6.07 -11.21 -12.63
N ALA A 30 7.26 -11.14 -13.24
CA ALA A 30 8.45 -11.82 -12.73
C ALA A 30 8.82 -11.30 -11.34
N LYS A 31 8.94 -9.97 -11.18
CA LYS A 31 9.23 -9.36 -9.87
C LYS A 31 8.16 -9.69 -8.83
N ALA A 32 6.89 -9.77 -9.24
CA ALA A 32 5.80 -10.14 -8.36
C ALA A 32 5.93 -11.58 -7.83
N GLU A 33 6.44 -12.51 -8.64
CA GLU A 33 6.67 -13.90 -8.21
C GLU A 33 7.75 -13.98 -7.14
N ASP A 34 8.86 -13.26 -7.33
CA ASP A 34 9.95 -13.15 -6.34
C ASP A 34 9.42 -12.59 -5.02
N ILE A 35 8.68 -11.48 -5.07
CA ILE A 35 8.09 -10.84 -3.88
C ILE A 35 7.17 -11.80 -3.10
N VAL A 36 6.31 -12.54 -3.81
CA VAL A 36 5.37 -13.47 -3.17
C VAL A 36 6.10 -14.68 -2.56
N GLN A 37 7.19 -15.12 -3.19
CA GLN A 37 8.04 -16.17 -2.64
C GLN A 37 8.77 -15.69 -1.38
N ASP A 38 9.37 -14.50 -1.41
CA ASP A 38 10.03 -13.90 -0.24
C ASP A 38 9.05 -13.68 0.92
N ALA A 39 7.81 -13.30 0.63
CA ALA A 39 6.78 -13.15 1.65
C ALA A 39 6.47 -14.46 2.37
N PHE A 40 6.40 -15.58 1.63
CA PHE A 40 6.22 -16.90 2.21
C PHE A 40 7.42 -17.33 3.07
N VAL A 41 8.64 -17.07 2.59
CA VAL A 41 9.87 -17.34 3.37
C VAL A 41 9.86 -16.58 4.69
N ASN A 42 9.50 -15.29 4.68
CA ASN A 42 9.39 -14.48 5.90
C ASN A 42 8.35 -15.04 6.89
N LEU A 43 7.17 -15.45 6.41
CA LEU A 43 6.16 -16.10 7.26
C LEU A 43 6.70 -17.40 7.89
N SER A 44 7.40 -18.23 7.10
CA SER A 44 7.99 -19.48 7.61
C SER A 44 9.03 -19.22 8.71
N GLN A 45 9.83 -18.15 8.56
CA GLN A 45 10.84 -17.76 9.55
C GLN A 45 10.21 -17.21 10.83
N ALA A 46 9.24 -16.30 10.71
CA ALA A 46 8.52 -15.72 11.85
C ALA A 46 7.85 -16.81 12.71
N ARG A 47 7.34 -17.87 12.07
CA ARG A 47 6.79 -19.02 12.79
C ARG A 47 7.86 -19.84 13.51
N ARG A 48 9.00 -20.12 12.85
CA ARG A 48 10.12 -20.85 13.45
C ARG A 48 10.70 -20.11 14.67
N SER A 49 10.66 -18.77 14.67
CA SER A 49 11.06 -17.95 15.82
C SER A 49 9.99 -17.84 16.92
N GLY A 50 8.85 -18.53 16.80
CA GLY A 50 7.78 -18.52 17.80
C GLY A 50 6.95 -17.24 17.81
N THR A 51 7.00 -16.42 16.76
CA THR A 51 6.18 -15.21 16.67
C THR A 51 4.70 -15.58 16.46
N PRO A 52 3.79 -15.13 17.34
CA PRO A 52 2.37 -15.41 17.18
C PRO A 52 1.80 -14.64 15.97
N VAL A 53 1.52 -15.37 14.88
CA VAL A 53 0.83 -14.83 13.71
C VAL A 53 -0.66 -15.10 13.85
N ALA A 54 -1.40 -14.11 14.36
CA ALA A 54 -2.83 -14.22 14.62
C ALA A 54 -3.67 -14.42 13.33
N SER A 55 -3.24 -13.84 12.21
CA SER A 55 -3.87 -14.01 10.89
C SER A 55 -2.80 -14.13 9.80
N PRO A 56 -2.53 -15.35 9.30
CA PRO A 56 -1.55 -15.58 8.24
C PRO A 56 -1.86 -14.83 6.94
N LEU A 57 -3.14 -14.73 6.59
CA LEU A 57 -3.58 -14.01 5.39
C LEU A 57 -3.28 -12.51 5.50
N ALA A 58 -3.59 -11.89 6.63
CA ALA A 58 -3.31 -10.47 6.86
C ALA A 58 -1.80 -10.21 6.88
N TYR A 59 -1.04 -11.10 7.53
CA TYR A 59 0.41 -11.03 7.61
C TYR A 59 1.06 -11.12 6.22
N LEU A 60 0.68 -12.11 5.39
CA LEU A 60 1.17 -12.25 4.02
C LEU A 60 0.78 -11.05 3.15
N THR A 61 -0.46 -10.56 3.27
CA THR A 61 -0.91 -9.37 2.53
C THR A 61 -0.04 -8.16 2.87
N GLN A 62 0.28 -7.96 4.15
CA GLN A 62 1.15 -6.89 4.61
C GLN A 62 2.58 -7.04 4.07
N ILE A 63 3.17 -8.24 4.17
CA ILE A 63 4.56 -8.46 3.71
C ILE A 63 4.66 -8.32 2.20
N VAL A 64 3.74 -8.89 1.43
CA VAL A 64 3.72 -8.76 -0.03
C VAL A 64 3.64 -7.29 -0.44
N ARG A 65 2.77 -6.51 0.22
CA ARG A 65 2.62 -5.08 -0.05
C ARG A 65 3.88 -4.29 0.33
N ARG A 66 4.48 -4.60 1.48
CA ARG A 66 5.74 -4.01 1.94
C ARG A 66 6.87 -4.25 0.94
N LEU A 67 7.15 -5.52 0.63
CA LEU A 67 8.22 -5.91 -0.29
C LEU A 67 8.01 -5.33 -1.69
N ALA A 68 6.77 -5.27 -2.17
CA ALA A 68 6.46 -4.65 -3.45
C ALA A 68 6.73 -3.14 -3.48
N LEU A 69 6.38 -2.41 -2.41
CA LEU A 69 6.67 -0.99 -2.28
C LEU A 69 8.17 -0.73 -2.15
N ASP A 70 8.90 -1.59 -1.45
CA ASP A 70 10.36 -1.50 -1.33
C ASP A 70 11.04 -1.69 -2.69
N HIS A 71 10.61 -2.70 -3.43
CA HIS A 71 11.11 -2.96 -4.79
C HIS A 71 10.84 -1.77 -5.72
N MET A 72 9.65 -1.19 -5.58
CA MET A 72 9.23 -0.01 -6.32
C MET A 72 10.10 1.21 -5.95
N HIS A 73 10.40 1.46 -4.67
CA HIS A 73 11.19 2.60 -4.22
C HIS A 73 12.69 2.46 -4.48
N SER A 74 13.24 1.25 -4.30
CA SER A 74 14.66 0.96 -4.57
C SER A 74 15.03 1.20 -6.05
N GLY A 75 14.10 0.95 -6.98
CA GLY A 75 14.25 1.33 -8.40
C GLY A 75 14.05 2.82 -8.67
N LYS A 76 13.21 3.50 -7.88
CA LYS A 76 12.76 4.90 -8.08
C LYS A 76 13.73 5.97 -7.60
N VAL A 77 14.64 5.67 -6.67
CA VAL A 77 15.75 6.58 -6.34
C VAL A 77 16.59 6.90 -7.60
N ARG A 78 16.42 6.14 -8.69
CA ARG A 78 17.05 6.39 -10.00
C ARG A 78 16.13 6.93 -11.11
N PHE A 79 14.80 6.98 -10.96
CA PHE A 79 13.89 7.39 -12.05
C PHE A 79 12.62 8.07 -11.50
N GLU A 80 12.52 9.38 -11.72
CA GLU A 80 11.35 10.21 -11.40
C GLU A 80 10.40 10.26 -12.60
N GLU A 81 9.28 9.52 -12.61
CA GLU A 81 8.13 9.76 -13.51
C GLU A 81 6.85 9.05 -13.03
N SER A 82 5.66 9.59 -13.25
CA SER A 82 4.39 9.34 -12.52
C SER A 82 4.09 7.89 -12.04
N HIS A 83 3.80 7.73 -10.74
CA HIS A 83 3.75 6.42 -10.05
C HIS A 83 2.44 6.11 -9.32
N THR A 84 1.52 7.06 -9.29
CA THR A 84 0.42 7.10 -8.32
C THR A 84 -0.78 6.25 -8.79
N GLU A 85 -0.94 6.11 -10.10
CA GLU A 85 -1.97 5.25 -10.71
C GLU A 85 -1.78 3.76 -10.39
N GLN A 86 -0.53 3.28 -10.31
CA GLN A 86 -0.21 1.88 -10.02
C GLN A 86 -0.54 1.52 -8.56
N VAL A 87 -0.19 2.41 -7.63
CA VAL A 87 -0.55 2.27 -6.21
C VAL A 87 -2.08 2.34 -6.05
N LEU A 88 -2.76 3.29 -6.70
CA LEU A 88 -4.21 3.42 -6.63
C LEU A 88 -4.97 2.22 -7.20
N ALA A 89 -4.48 1.67 -8.31
CA ALA A 89 -5.02 0.44 -8.88
C ALA A 89 -4.96 -0.70 -7.84
N ALA A 90 -3.84 -0.89 -7.15
CA ALA A 90 -3.69 -1.90 -6.11
C ALA A 90 -4.70 -1.73 -4.94
N LEU A 91 -5.12 -0.48 -4.64
CA LEU A 91 -6.06 -0.14 -3.57
C LEU A 91 -7.52 -0.46 -3.84
N SER A 92 -7.92 -0.68 -5.09
CA SER A 92 -9.32 -0.96 -5.45
C SER A 92 -9.82 -2.36 -5.03
N THR A 93 -9.05 -3.08 -4.19
CA THR A 93 -9.25 -4.50 -3.89
C THR A 93 -9.56 -4.79 -2.42
N GLU A 94 -10.22 -3.87 -1.73
CA GLU A 94 -10.89 -4.19 -0.46
C GLU A 94 -12.40 -4.13 -0.65
N TYR A 95 -13.00 -5.32 -0.71
CA TYR A 95 -14.40 -5.65 -0.44
C TYR A 95 -15.40 -4.51 -0.62
N ARG A 96 -16.16 -4.53 -1.71
CA ARG A 96 -17.51 -3.93 -1.74
C ARG A 96 -18.28 -4.28 -3.00
N THR A 97 -19.60 -4.37 -2.83
CA THR A 97 -20.61 -4.55 -3.87
C THR A 97 -20.50 -3.46 -4.96
N PRO A 98 -21.05 -3.70 -6.17
CA PRO A 98 -20.88 -2.81 -7.33
C PRO A 98 -21.31 -1.36 -7.07
N GLU A 99 -22.30 -1.11 -6.22
CA GLU A 99 -22.78 0.25 -5.92
C GLU A 99 -21.84 1.05 -5.02
N ASP A 100 -21.20 0.40 -4.04
CA ASP A 100 -20.23 1.04 -3.13
C ASP A 100 -18.87 1.29 -3.81
N ALA A 101 -18.57 0.54 -4.87
CA ALA A 101 -17.31 0.65 -5.61
C ALA A 101 -17.18 1.98 -6.35
N SER A 102 -18.29 2.60 -6.80
CA SER A 102 -18.23 3.85 -7.57
C SER A 102 -17.88 5.06 -6.69
N ALA A 103 -18.58 5.22 -5.56
CA ALA A 103 -18.29 6.29 -4.59
C ALA A 103 -16.89 6.14 -3.97
N SER A 104 -16.47 4.90 -3.68
CA SER A 104 -15.12 4.61 -3.18
C SER A 104 -14.04 4.91 -4.24
N ARG A 105 -14.27 4.55 -5.51
CA ARG A 105 -13.35 4.85 -6.62
C ARG A 105 -13.20 6.36 -6.85
N GLN A 106 -14.29 7.12 -6.78
CA GLN A 106 -14.25 8.57 -6.95
C GLN A 106 -13.43 9.25 -5.84
N GLN A 107 -13.62 8.84 -4.58
CA GLN A 107 -12.83 9.35 -3.44
C GLN A 107 -11.36 8.95 -3.55
N LEU A 108 -11.08 7.71 -3.96
CA LEU A 108 -9.72 7.24 -4.21
C LEU A 108 -9.03 8.04 -5.31
N ALA A 109 -9.72 8.33 -6.42
CA ALA A 109 -9.18 9.16 -7.50
C ALA A 109 -8.82 10.58 -7.02
N VAL A 110 -9.66 11.18 -6.17
CA VAL A 110 -9.40 12.50 -5.58
C VAL A 110 -8.18 12.48 -4.66
N ILE A 111 -8.05 11.45 -3.81
CA ILE A 111 -6.88 11.26 -2.96
C ILE A 111 -5.61 11.07 -3.80
N ALA A 112 -5.67 10.25 -4.84
CA ALA A 112 -4.51 10.00 -5.70
C ALA A 112 -4.05 11.28 -6.41
N SER A 113 -4.98 12.05 -6.97
CA SER A 113 -4.67 13.35 -7.59
C SER A 113 -4.07 14.33 -6.57
N ALA A 114 -4.53 14.34 -5.33
CA ALA A 114 -3.94 15.16 -4.28
C ALA A 114 -2.50 14.72 -3.91
N LEU A 115 -2.26 13.42 -3.84
CA LEU A 115 -0.92 12.86 -3.61
C LEU A 115 0.02 13.14 -4.79
N ASP A 116 -0.50 13.21 -6.02
CA ASP A 116 0.26 13.56 -7.23
C ASP A 116 0.86 14.95 -7.21
N GLN A 117 0.21 15.89 -6.51
CA GLN A 117 0.69 17.26 -6.36
C GLN A 117 1.75 17.41 -5.24
N LEU A 118 1.99 16.36 -4.45
CA LEU A 118 2.96 16.39 -3.37
C LEU A 118 4.38 16.06 -3.86
N PRO A 119 5.42 16.59 -3.18
CA PRO A 119 6.79 16.18 -3.41
C PRO A 119 6.95 14.66 -3.34
N PRO A 120 7.80 14.04 -4.19
CA PRO A 120 7.96 12.58 -4.25
C PRO A 120 8.24 11.95 -2.89
N ARG A 121 9.10 12.57 -2.07
CA ARG A 121 9.42 12.08 -0.71
C ARG A 121 8.21 12.06 0.24
N THR A 122 7.34 13.07 0.15
CA THR A 122 6.11 13.17 0.96
C THR A 122 5.15 12.04 0.62
N ARG A 123 4.98 11.78 -0.68
CA ARG A 123 4.17 10.67 -1.20
C ARG A 123 4.72 9.31 -0.78
N ILE A 124 6.01 9.08 -0.98
CA ILE A 124 6.67 7.82 -0.61
C ILE A 124 6.52 7.54 0.88
N ALA A 125 6.75 8.54 1.74
CA ALA A 125 6.59 8.38 3.19
C ALA A 125 5.16 7.98 3.57
N PHE A 126 4.16 8.62 2.95
CA PHE A 126 2.76 8.28 3.15
C PHE A 126 2.43 6.86 2.69
N GLU A 127 2.89 6.46 1.50
CA GLU A 127 2.66 5.13 0.95
C GLU A 127 3.30 4.03 1.81
N MET A 128 4.53 4.25 2.25
CA MET A 128 5.21 3.34 3.17
C MET A 128 4.43 3.18 4.48
N GLN A 129 3.97 4.27 5.09
CA GLN A 129 3.23 4.18 6.35
C GLN A 129 1.87 3.51 6.16
N ARG A 130 1.09 3.99 5.18
CA ARG A 130 -0.31 3.61 5.03
C ARG A 130 -0.49 2.26 4.38
N PHE A 131 0.43 1.88 3.50
CA PHE A 131 0.32 0.68 2.68
C PHE A 131 1.43 -0.31 3.03
N GLY A 132 2.68 0.12 3.17
CA GLY A 132 3.77 -0.78 3.55
C GLY A 132 3.76 -1.21 5.02
N GLY A 133 2.94 -0.57 5.86
CA GLY A 133 2.86 -0.84 7.30
C GLY A 133 4.11 -0.38 8.06
N TYR A 134 4.90 0.51 7.47
CA TYR A 134 6.14 1.02 8.05
C TYR A 134 5.87 1.91 9.27
N ARG A 135 6.70 1.76 10.30
CA ARG A 135 6.79 2.67 11.43
C ARG A 135 7.64 3.88 11.06
N LEU A 136 7.44 5.00 11.77
CA LEU A 136 8.14 6.27 11.51
C LEU A 136 9.67 6.13 11.43
N HIS A 137 10.27 5.32 12.31
CA HIS A 137 11.72 5.10 12.30
C HIS A 137 12.20 4.31 11.07
N GLU A 138 11.40 3.37 10.58
CA GLU A 138 11.72 2.58 9.38
C GLU A 138 11.61 3.45 8.12
N ILE A 139 10.62 4.35 8.08
CA ILE A 139 10.47 5.35 7.00
C ILE A 139 11.64 6.32 7.01
N ALA A 140 12.00 6.83 8.19
CA ALA A 140 13.14 7.74 8.36
C ALA A 140 14.45 7.11 7.89
N ALA A 141 14.71 5.86 8.27
CA ALA A 141 15.88 5.11 7.83
C ALA A 141 15.88 4.87 6.32
N THR A 142 14.73 4.51 5.73
CA THR A 142 14.62 4.23 4.30
C THR A 142 14.80 5.49 3.43
N LEU A 143 14.32 6.64 3.92
CA LEU A 143 14.40 7.91 3.20
C LEU A 143 15.64 8.73 3.52
N ASP A 144 16.51 8.24 4.40
CA ASP A 144 17.70 8.93 4.91
C ASP A 144 17.37 10.33 5.47
N ILE A 145 16.38 10.37 6.37
CA ILE A 145 15.91 11.60 7.03
C ILE A 145 15.71 11.38 8.52
N SER A 146 15.50 12.46 9.28
CA SER A 146 15.13 12.35 10.69
C SER A 146 13.71 11.79 10.86
N ILE A 147 13.46 11.12 12.00
CA ILE A 147 12.12 10.64 12.39
C ILE A 147 11.11 11.80 12.41
N THR A 148 11.54 12.96 12.89
CA THR A 148 10.72 14.18 12.89
C THR A 148 10.35 14.61 11.48
N ARG A 149 11.30 14.56 10.52
CA ARG A 149 11.01 14.90 9.12
C ARG A 149 10.08 13.87 8.49
N ALA A 150 10.25 12.57 8.76
CA ALA A 150 9.33 11.54 8.30
C ALA A 150 7.89 11.78 8.80
N ALA A 151 7.73 12.13 10.08
CA ALA A 151 6.42 12.47 10.65
C ALA A 151 5.80 13.72 10.00
N GLN A 152 6.61 14.74 9.69
CA GLN A 152 6.14 15.93 8.96
C GLN A 152 5.66 15.58 7.55
N LEU A 153 6.42 14.79 6.80
CA LEU A 153 6.03 14.34 5.46
C LEU A 153 4.69 13.59 5.48
N ILE A 154 4.49 12.71 6.46
CA ILE A 154 3.21 12.02 6.65
C ILE A 154 2.08 12.99 6.97
N ALA A 155 2.32 13.96 7.86
CA ALA A 155 1.32 14.95 8.23
C ALA A 155 0.94 15.85 7.05
N GLU A 156 1.91 16.26 6.23
CA GLU A 156 1.71 17.01 4.98
C GLU A 156 0.81 16.22 4.02
N ALA A 157 1.09 14.93 3.82
CA ALA A 157 0.28 14.06 2.97
C ALA A 157 -1.16 13.91 3.48
N LEU A 158 -1.33 13.63 4.78
CA LEU A 158 -2.65 13.49 5.39
C LEU A 158 -3.47 14.78 5.28
N LYS A 159 -2.83 15.94 5.45
CA LYS A 159 -3.47 17.25 5.28
C LYS A 159 -3.95 17.45 3.85
N ALA A 160 -3.11 17.14 2.86
CA ALA A 160 -3.48 17.24 1.45
C ALA A 160 -4.66 16.32 1.09
N CYS A 161 -4.61 15.05 1.53
CA CYS A 161 -5.72 14.10 1.33
C CYS A 161 -7.03 14.61 1.96
N LYS A 162 -6.96 15.12 3.20
CA LYS A 162 -8.13 15.68 3.88
C LYS A 162 -8.70 16.89 3.14
N HIS A 163 -7.85 17.82 2.72
CA HIS A 163 -8.28 19.00 1.96
C HIS A 163 -8.96 18.62 0.65
N ALA A 164 -8.44 17.62 -0.06
CA ALA A 164 -9.02 17.16 -1.33
C ALA A 164 -10.40 16.51 -1.13
N ILE A 165 -10.58 15.69 -0.10
CA ILE A 165 -11.87 15.10 0.25
C ILE A 165 -12.88 16.18 0.67
N ASP A 166 -12.44 17.17 1.47
CA ASP A 166 -13.30 18.25 1.94
C ASP A 166 -13.72 19.18 0.78
N ALA A 167 -12.84 19.42 -0.20
CA ALA A 167 -13.17 20.14 -1.43
C ALA A 167 -14.21 19.37 -2.27
N GLN A 168 -14.00 18.08 -2.49
CA GLN A 168 -14.95 17.22 -3.21
C GLN A 168 -16.36 17.23 -2.59
N LYS A 169 -16.46 17.22 -1.25
CA LYS A 169 -17.75 17.29 -0.55
C LYS A 169 -18.45 18.64 -0.70
N ARG A 170 -17.70 19.73 -0.91
CA ARG A 170 -18.26 21.07 -1.16
C ARG A 170 -18.82 21.17 -2.58
N ASP A 171 -18.09 20.64 -3.56
CA ASP A 171 -18.48 20.66 -4.98
C ASP A 171 -19.61 19.67 -5.30
N GLY A 172 -19.79 18.62 -4.49
CA GLY A 172 -20.87 17.64 -4.61
C GLY A 172 -22.22 18.03 -3.98
N LYS A 173 -22.35 19.24 -3.40
CA LYS A 173 -23.63 19.71 -2.84
C LYS A 173 -24.49 20.28 -3.96
N PRO A 174 -25.71 19.77 -4.24
CA PRO A 174 -26.56 20.37 -5.26
C PRO A 174 -26.91 21.81 -4.82
N SER A 175 -26.63 22.77 -5.70
CA SER A 175 -27.10 24.15 -5.54
C SER A 175 -28.60 24.14 -5.21
N PRO A 176 -29.06 24.92 -4.22
CA PRO A 176 -30.49 25.14 -4.07
C PRO A 176 -30.95 25.84 -5.36
N ARG A 177 -31.84 25.19 -6.12
CA ARG A 177 -32.49 25.83 -7.25
C ARG A 177 -33.22 27.09 -6.74
N PRO A 178 -33.18 28.19 -7.51
CA PRO A 178 -33.91 29.42 -7.17
C PRO A 178 -35.41 29.18 -7.13
#